data_AF-A0AA41UKE5-F1
#
_entry.id   AF-A0AA41UKE5-F1
#
_cell.length_a   1.000
_cell.length_b   1.000
_cell.length_c   1.000
_cell.angle_alpha   90.00
_cell.angle_beta   90.00
_cell.angle_gamma   90.00
#
_symmetry.space_group_name_H-M   'P 1'
#
loop_
_entity.id
_entity.type
_entity.pdbx_description
1 polymer ?
#
loop_
_entity_poly.entity_id
_entity_poly.type
_entity_poly.pdbx_seq_one_letter_code
_entity_poly.pdbx_strand_id
1 'polypeptide(L)'
;MRLFALLNFQHVMGYLFVGLLVLLLFGLGLAYSHLHTPDAARRMETVVHRYRDDLASRNAPFPLVMLLIIAGTVAWGFFYILMHGLLGVKI
;
A
#
# COMPACT_ATOMS: atom_id res chain seq x y z
N MET A 1 -8.55 -2.70 -36.99
CA MET A 1 -8.40 -1.23 -36.99
C MET A 1 -8.30 -0.76 -35.55
N ARG A 2 -7.29 0.05 -35.20
CA ARG A 2 -7.06 0.51 -33.81
C ARG A 2 -8.05 1.64 -33.51
N LEU A 3 -8.92 1.45 -32.52
CA LEU A 3 -9.84 2.51 -32.04
C LEU A 3 -9.03 3.53 -31.22
N PHE A 4 -8.43 4.50 -31.90
CA PHE A 4 -7.53 5.49 -31.28
C PHE A 4 -8.20 6.31 -30.17
N ALA A 5 -9.49 6.64 -30.32
CA ALA A 5 -10.26 7.34 -29.29
C ALA A 5 -10.42 6.51 -28.01
N LEU A 6 -10.74 5.21 -28.14
CA LEU A 6 -10.87 4.31 -27.00
C LEU A 6 -9.53 4.12 -26.30
N LEU A 7 -8.45 3.99 -27.06
CA LEU A 7 -7.11 3.81 -26.50
C LEU A 7 -6.61 5.06 -25.78
N ASN A 8 -6.81 6.26 -26.34
CA ASN A 8 -6.49 7.51 -25.66
C ASN A 8 -7.29 7.64 -24.36
N PHE A 9 -8.58 7.28 -24.38
CA PHE A 9 -9.39 7.28 -23.18
C PHE A 9 -8.83 6.32 -22.11
N GLN A 10 -8.45 5.11 -22.50
CA GLN A 10 -7.80 4.14 -21.60
C GLN A 10 -6.49 4.68 -21.01
N HIS A 11 -5.65 5.33 -21.80
CA HIS A 11 -4.40 5.94 -21.31
C HIS A 11 -4.67 7.08 -20.32
N VAL A 12 -5.57 8.01 -20.65
CA VAL A 12 -5.91 9.13 -19.76
C VAL A 12 -6.50 8.61 -18.45
N MET A 13 -7.41 7.63 -18.51
CA MET A 13 -7.96 7.00 -17.31
C MET A 13 -6.89 6.25 -16.51
N GLY A 14 -5.96 5.57 -17.17
CA GLY A 14 -4.84 4.89 -16.52
C GLY A 14 -3.94 5.85 -15.75
N TYR A 15 -3.52 6.96 -16.36
CA TYR A 15 -2.71 7.98 -15.70
C TYR A 15 -3.46 8.64 -14.54
N LEU A 16 -4.73 8.99 -14.74
CA LEU A 16 -5.55 9.62 -13.71
C LEU A 16 -5.78 8.69 -12.51
N PHE A 17 -6.10 7.42 -12.76
CA PHE A 17 -6.31 6.44 -11.70
C PHE A 17 -5.05 6.18 -10.89
N VAL A 18 -3.91 5.95 -11.55
CA VAL A 18 -2.62 5.76 -10.87
C VAL A 18 -2.23 7.01 -10.08
N GLY A 19 -2.40 8.21 -10.66
CA GLY A 19 -2.12 9.48 -9.99
C GLY A 19 -2.97 9.68 -8.73
N LEU A 20 -4.28 9.44 -8.82
CA LEU A 20 -5.18 9.52 -7.67
C LEU A 20 -4.84 8.49 -6.58
N LEU A 21 -4.48 7.27 -6.97
CA LEU A 21 -4.08 6.23 -6.03
C LEU A 21 -2.81 6.63 -5.26
N VAL A 22 -1.82 7.21 -5.95
CA VAL A 22 -0.62 7.76 -5.30
C VAL A 22 -0.97 8.89 -4.36
N LEU A 23 -1.79 9.86 -4.78
CA LEU A 23 -2.22 10.97 -3.92
C LEU A 23 -2.95 10.49 -2.67
N LEU A 24 -3.80 9.47 -2.81
CA LEU A 24 -4.52 8.87 -1.69
C LEU A 24 -3.56 8.18 -0.72
N LEU A 25 -2.67 7.32 -1.22
CA LEU A 25 -1.68 6.62 -0.38
C LEU A 25 -0.73 7.62 0.31
N PHE A 26 -0.28 8.64 -0.42
CA PHE A 26 0.59 9.68 0.11
C PHE A 26 -0.14 10.53 1.16
N GLY A 27 -1.38 10.94 0.90
CA GLY A 27 -2.21 11.68 1.84
C GLY A 27 -2.49 10.91 3.12
N LEU A 28 -2.88 9.63 3.01
CA LEU A 28 -3.03 8.76 4.19
C LEU A 28 -1.71 8.58 4.95
N GLY A 29 -0.59 8.49 4.23
CA GLY A 29 0.73 8.37 4.83
C GLY A 29 1.19 9.59 5.61
N LEU A 30 0.87 10.78 5.12
CA LEU A 30 1.15 12.03 5.84
C LEU A 30 0.19 12.24 7.02
N ALA A 31 -1.09 11.87 6.85
CA ALA A 31 -2.10 12.06 7.88
C ALA A 31 -1.94 11.09 9.06
N TYR A 32 -1.44 9.87 8.80
CA TYR A 32 -1.33 8.83 9.81
C TYR A 32 0.00 8.06 9.67
N SER A 33 0.86 8.17 10.68
CA SER A 33 2.10 7.39 10.76
C SER A 33 1.82 5.90 11.03
N HIS A 34 0.83 5.61 11.87
CA HIS A 34 0.39 4.27 12.23
C HIS A 34 -1.09 4.27 12.61
N LEU A 35 -1.69 3.08 12.68
CA LEU A 35 -3.04 2.91 13.21
C LEU A 35 -3.07 3.34 14.69
N HIS A 36 -4.01 4.21 15.05
CA HIS A 36 -4.18 4.66 16.43
C HIS A 36 -4.85 3.55 17.25
N THR A 37 -4.05 2.89 18.07
CA THR A 37 -4.52 1.90 19.06
C THR A 37 -4.21 2.41 20.47
N PRO A 38 -4.99 2.06 21.50
CA PRO A 38 -4.81 2.58 22.87
C PRO A 38 -3.39 2.37 23.41
N ASP A 39 -2.73 1.28 23.03
CA ASP A 39 -1.38 0.94 23.47
C ASP A 39 -0.27 1.51 22.56
N ALA A 40 -0.60 2.16 21.44
CA ALA A 40 0.38 2.65 20.46
C ALA A 40 1.39 3.63 21.08
N ALA A 41 0.92 4.55 21.93
CA ALA A 41 1.76 5.54 22.59
C ALA A 41 2.78 4.87 23.53
N ARG A 42 2.31 3.95 24.40
CA ARG A 42 3.21 3.17 25.28
C ARG A 42 4.23 2.36 24.49
N ARG A 43 3.80 1.72 23.40
CA ARG A 43 4.66 0.89 22.55
C ARG A 43 5.74 1.67 21.81
N MET A 44 5.49 2.95 21.51
CA MET A 44 6.48 3.84 20.92
C MET A 44 7.61 4.23 21.88
N GLU A 45 7.32 4.29 23.17
CA GLU A 45 8.29 4.72 24.21
C GLU A 45 9.00 3.54 24.89
N THR A 46 8.33 2.38 24.96
CA THR A 46 8.84 1.22 25.69
C THR A 46 9.94 0.51 24.90
N VAL A 47 11.13 0.42 25.51
CA VAL A 47 12.22 -0.43 25.04
C VAL A 47 11.95 -1.87 25.46
N VAL A 48 11.79 -2.76 24.48
CA VAL A 48 11.47 -4.18 24.71
C VAL A 48 12.73 -5.02 24.78
N HIS A 49 13.79 -4.62 24.08
CA HIS A 49 15.06 -5.32 24.11
C HIS A 49 16.23 -4.33 24.11
N ARG A 50 17.27 -4.65 24.88
CA ARG A 50 18.56 -3.94 24.86
C ARG A 50 19.63 -4.94 24.43
N TYR A 51 20.35 -4.58 23.39
CA TYR A 51 21.49 -5.33 22.88
C TYR A 51 22.80 -4.72 23.44
N ARG A 52 23.94 -5.32 23.09
CA ARG A 52 25.25 -4.68 23.31
C ARG A 52 25.37 -3.44 22.41
N ASP A 53 26.32 -2.56 22.74
CA ASP A 53 26.63 -1.33 22.00
C ASP A 53 25.50 -0.28 21.99
N ASP A 54 24.79 -0.13 23.13
CA ASP A 54 23.69 0.83 23.33
C ASP A 54 22.52 0.72 22.33
N LEU A 55 22.45 -0.37 21.57
CA LEU A 55 21.34 -0.66 20.68
C LEU A 55 20.12 -1.10 21.48
N ALA A 56 18.97 -0.52 21.16
CA ALA A 56 17.69 -0.83 21.79
C ALA A 56 16.61 -1.03 20.73
N SER A 57 15.77 -2.05 20.88
CA SER A 57 14.58 -2.21 20.05
C SER A 57 13.31 -1.84 20.82
N ARG A 58 12.36 -1.28 20.07
CA ARG A 58 11.02 -0.97 20.54
C ARG A 58 10.03 -1.75 19.69
N ASN A 59 8.93 -2.15 20.30
CA ASN A 59 7.84 -2.79 19.56
C ASN A 59 6.89 -1.71 19.02
N ALA A 60 7.40 -0.80 18.19
CA ALA A 60 6.63 0.31 17.65
C ALA A 60 5.47 -0.17 16.76
N PRO A 61 4.37 0.59 16.66
CA PRO A 61 3.27 0.30 15.74
C PRO A 61 3.76 0.21 14.28
N PHE A 62 3.14 -0.68 13.50
CA PHE A 62 3.50 -0.86 12.10
C PHE A 62 3.10 0.38 11.27
N PRO A 63 3.97 0.87 10.37
CA PRO A 63 3.68 2.04 9.55
C PRO A 63 2.45 1.83 8.66
N LEU A 64 1.50 2.77 8.68
CA LEU A 64 0.24 2.63 7.92
C LEU A 64 0.50 2.56 6.42
N VAL A 65 1.40 3.39 5.89
CA VAL A 65 1.78 3.38 4.46
C VAL A 65 2.27 2.01 4.05
N MET A 66 3.12 1.39 4.86
CA MET A 66 3.67 0.08 4.56
C MET A 66 2.59 -0.99 4.58
N LEU A 67 1.63 -0.91 5.51
CA LEU A 67 0.46 -1.78 5.54
C LEU A 67 -0.38 -1.64 4.27
N LEU A 68 -0.67 -0.40 3.85
CA LEU A 68 -1.46 -0.12 2.65
C LEU A 68 -0.78 -0.61 1.38
N ILE A 69 0.54 -0.46 1.26
CA ILE A 69 1.33 -0.98 0.14
C ILE A 69 1.22 -2.50 0.10
N ILE A 70 1.50 -3.19 1.21
CA ILE A 70 1.45 -4.65 1.27
C ILE A 70 0.04 -5.15 0.94
N ALA A 71 -0.99 -4.60 1.58
CA ALA A 71 -2.38 -4.97 1.33
C ALA A 71 -2.78 -4.71 -0.13
N GLY A 72 -2.38 -3.57 -0.69
CA GLY A 72 -2.60 -3.23 -2.09
C GLY A 72 -1.94 -4.21 -3.05
N THR A 73 -0.69 -4.61 -2.80
CA THR A 73 0.03 -5.61 -3.61
C THR A 73 -0.62 -6.99 -3.53
N VAL A 74 -1.03 -7.43 -2.34
CA VAL A 74 -1.72 -8.72 -2.16
C VAL A 74 -3.07 -8.72 -2.89
N ALA A 75 -3.87 -7.67 -2.70
CA ALA A 75 -5.14 -7.52 -3.39
C ALA A 75 -4.95 -7.50 -4.91
N TRP A 76 -3.99 -6.71 -5.40
CA TRP A 76 -3.67 -6.64 -6.82
C TRP A 76 -3.27 -8.00 -7.39
N GLY A 77 -2.35 -8.73 -6.73
CA GLY A 77 -1.92 -10.05 -7.19
C GLY A 77 -3.07 -11.06 -7.23
N PHE A 78 -3.90 -11.07 -6.18
CA PHE A 78 -5.10 -11.93 -6.13
C PHE A 78 -6.06 -11.63 -7.29
N PHE A 79 -6.44 -10.37 -7.48
CA PHE A 79 -7.36 -9.98 -8.55
C PHE A 79 -6.74 -10.13 -9.94
N TYR A 80 -5.43 -9.92 -10.09
CA TYR A 80 -4.72 -10.15 -11.35
C TYR A 80 -4.84 -11.62 -11.77
N ILE A 81 -4.54 -12.56 -10.87
CA ILE A 81 -4.67 -13.99 -11.14
C ILE A 81 -6.13 -14.36 -11.43
N LEU A 82 -7.06 -13.90 -10.60
CA LEU A 82 -8.48 -14.21 -10.74
C LEU A 82 -9.02 -13.72 -12.09
N MET A 83 -8.69 -12.48 -12.49
CA MET A 83 -9.14 -11.92 -13.77
C MET A 83 -8.52 -12.67 -14.96
N HIS A 84 -7.24 -13.01 -14.92
CA HIS A 84 -6.62 -13.76 -16.02
C HIS A 84 -7.19 -15.19 -16.13
N GLY A 85 -7.46 -15.84 -14.99
CA GLY A 85 -8.08 -17.16 -14.96
C GLY A 85 -9.54 -17.16 -15.42
N LEU A 86 -10.36 -16.20 -14.96
CA LEU A 86 -11.78 -16.11 -15.32
C LEU A 86 -12.00 -15.60 -16.75
N LEU A 87 -11.20 -14.65 -17.22
CA LEU A 87 -11.35 -14.07 -18.55
C LEU A 87 -10.79 -14.99 -19.65
N GLY A 88 -10.23 -16.15 -19.29
CA GLY A 88 -9.74 -17.15 -20.24
C GLY A 88 -8.72 -16.57 -21.21
N VAL A 89 -7.96 -15.55 -20.79
CA VAL A 89 -7.00 -14.87 -21.64
C VAL A 89 -5.89 -15.86 -21.94
N LYS A 90 -5.99 -16.51 -23.10
CA LYS A 90 -4.86 -17.17 -23.73
C LYS A 90 -3.83 -16.07 -23.98
N ILE A 91 -2.76 -16.10 -23.17
CA ILE A 91 -1.58 -15.27 -23.37
C ILE A 91 -1.02 -15.59 -24.76
#